data_AF-A0A2H5VFD2-F1
#
_entry.id   AF-A0A2H5VFD2-F1
#
_cell.length_a   1.000
_cell.length_b   1.000
_cell.length_c   1.000
_cell.angle_alpha   90.00
_cell.angle_beta   90.00
_cell.angle_gamma   90.00
#
_symmetry.space_group_name_H-M   'P 1'
#
loop_
_entity.id
_entity.type
_entity.pdbx_description
1 polymer ?
#
loop_
_entity_poly.entity_id
_entity_poly.type
_entity_poly.pdbx_seq_one_letter_code
_entity_poly.pdbx_strand_id
1 'polypeptide(L)'
;MATFKLWKGLELVKIQVNYVERILFKPKIVVVKTLLDKTELKEDEKAYFEEFLEFYKPFQIAAYDEREILCEKVRAILTRRAQKLRDFYDLFILQKHGFHAKDLENEIIEKIKASLYYKKYRDALEKNKEGLEASREILEDPFERNLLVEKPQKEFDSFLEAFIETLRKIADKC
;
A
#
# COMPACT_ATOMS: atom_id res chain seq x y z
N MET A 1 13.70 -12.45 -1.78
CA MET A 1 12.48 -12.76 -1.02
C MET A 1 12.44 -14.25 -0.80
N ALA A 2 12.39 -14.69 0.45
CA ALA A 2 12.04 -16.08 0.77
C ALA A 2 10.54 -16.13 1.07
N THR A 3 9.87 -17.21 0.70
CA THR A 3 8.46 -17.42 1.04
C THR A 3 8.30 -18.82 1.57
N PHE A 4 7.83 -18.91 2.81
CA PHE A 4 7.49 -20.16 3.47
C PHE A 4 5.97 -20.25 3.48
N LYS A 5 5.46 -21.40 3.05
CA LYS A 5 4.03 -21.74 3.11
C LYS A 5 3.90 -22.90 4.09
N LEU A 6 3.23 -22.65 5.20
CA LEU A 6 3.02 -23.59 6.28
C LEU A 6 1.52 -23.88 6.38
N TRP A 7 1.17 -25.13 6.64
CA TRP A 7 -0.21 -25.53 6.90
C TRP A 7 -0.38 -25.79 8.39
N LYS A 8 -1.41 -25.20 8.99
CA LYS A 8 -1.85 -25.46 10.36
C LYS A 8 -3.32 -25.88 10.31
N GLY A 9 -3.57 -27.20 10.25
CA GLY A 9 -4.91 -27.70 9.97
C GLY A 9 -5.39 -27.23 8.59
N LEU A 10 -6.50 -26.49 8.55
CA LEU A 10 -7.06 -25.89 7.32
C LEU A 10 -6.47 -24.52 6.98
N GLU A 11 -5.63 -23.95 7.84
CA GLU A 11 -5.08 -22.60 7.66
C GLU A 11 -3.76 -22.64 6.88
N LEU A 12 -3.66 -21.83 5.83
CA LEU A 12 -2.41 -21.59 5.11
C LEU A 12 -1.73 -20.34 5.68
N VAL A 13 -0.62 -20.53 6.37
CA VAL A 13 0.24 -19.45 6.85
C VAL A 13 1.33 -19.18 5.81
N LYS A 14 1.34 -17.97 5.25
CA LYS A 14 2.37 -17.52 4.30
C LYS A 14 3.31 -16.52 4.98
N ILE A 15 4.54 -16.95 5.24
CA ILE A 15 5.61 -16.09 5.78
C ILE A 15 6.48 -15.61 4.61
N GLN A 16 6.63 -14.30 4.44
CA GLN A 16 7.48 -13.72 3.42
C GLN A 16 8.60 -12.90 4.05
N VAL A 17 9.85 -13.27 3.77
CA VAL A 17 11.03 -12.52 4.22
C VAL A 17 11.51 -11.67 3.05
N ASN A 18 11.40 -10.35 3.20
CA ASN A 18 11.85 -9.37 2.22
C ASN A 18 13.24 -8.85 2.61
N TYR A 19 14.23 -9.01 1.72
CA TYR A 19 15.60 -8.54 1.92
C TYR A 19 15.87 -7.21 1.22
N VAL A 20 14.87 -6.68 0.51
CA VAL A 20 15.00 -5.47 -0.32
C VAL A 20 14.50 -4.23 0.43
N GLU A 21 13.69 -4.44 1.46
CA GLU A 21 12.97 -3.39 2.16
C GLU A 21 13.86 -2.76 3.22
N ARG A 22 14.23 -1.49 3.00
CA ARG A 22 14.88 -0.66 4.01
C ARG A 22 13.83 0.14 4.75
N ILE A 23 13.68 -0.11 6.04
CA ILE A 23 12.80 0.68 6.91
C ILE A 23 13.53 1.96 7.30
N LEU A 24 13.00 3.11 6.88
CA LEU A 24 13.59 4.43 7.14
C LEU A 24 12.92 5.13 8.32
N PHE A 25 11.63 4.87 8.53
CA PHE A 25 10.86 5.46 9.61
C PHE A 25 10.58 4.42 10.70
N LYS A 26 10.68 4.86 11.97
CA LYS A 26 10.42 3.99 13.11
C LYS A 26 8.94 3.53 13.09
N PRO A 27 8.67 2.22 13.28
CA PRO A 27 7.30 1.74 13.44
C PRO A 27 6.59 2.42 14.61
N LYS A 28 5.27 2.56 14.48
CA LYS A 28 4.39 3.09 15.52
C LYS A 28 3.53 1.98 16.12
N ILE A 29 3.24 2.08 17.40
CA ILE A 29 2.28 1.19 18.05
C ILE A 29 0.88 1.77 17.81
N VAL A 30 0.00 0.96 17.23
CA VAL A 30 -1.39 1.33 16.98
C VAL A 30 -2.33 0.30 17.58
N VAL A 31 -3.51 0.74 17.99
CA VAL A 31 -4.61 -0.14 18.37
C VAL A 31 -5.40 -0.47 17.11
N VAL A 32 -5.50 -1.76 16.80
CA VAL A 32 -6.25 -2.26 15.64
C VAL A 32 -7.73 -1.99 15.85
N LYS A 33 -8.37 -1.41 14.85
CA LYS A 33 -9.83 -1.22 14.81
C LYS A 33 -10.52 -2.48 14.33
N THR A 34 -11.60 -2.86 14.99
CA THR A 34 -12.45 -3.98 14.55
C THR A 34 -13.52 -3.48 13.58
N LEU A 35 -14.16 -4.39 12.86
CA LEU A 35 -15.34 -4.06 12.04
C LEU A 35 -16.55 -3.62 12.91
N LEU A 36 -16.50 -3.90 14.21
CA LEU A 36 -17.56 -3.56 15.18
C LEU A 36 -17.32 -2.21 15.86
N ASP A 37 -16.18 -1.54 15.66
CA ASP A 37 -15.84 -0.30 16.36
C ASP A 37 -16.83 0.86 16.14
N LYS A 38 -17.62 0.81 15.06
CA LYS A 38 -18.64 1.83 14.74
C LYS A 38 -20.07 1.32 14.96
N THR A 39 -20.23 0.15 15.55
CA THR A 39 -21.51 -0.54 15.70
C THR A 39 -21.83 -0.69 17.17
N GLU A 40 -22.97 -0.18 17.60
CA GLU A 40 -23.49 -0.46 18.94
C GLU A 40 -24.15 -1.84 18.96
N LEU A 41 -23.62 -2.73 19.80
CA LEU A 41 -24.20 -4.06 20.04
C LEU A 41 -25.19 -4.00 21.20
N LYS A 42 -26.36 -4.63 21.03
CA LYS A 42 -27.34 -4.80 22.10
C LYS A 42 -26.85 -5.83 23.14
N GLU A 43 -27.42 -5.79 24.33
CA GLU A 43 -27.04 -6.69 25.43
C GLU A 43 -27.31 -8.17 25.11
N ASP A 44 -28.39 -8.48 24.40
CA ASP A 44 -28.70 -9.83 23.92
C ASP A 44 -27.70 -10.32 22.86
N GLU A 45 -27.26 -9.43 21.96
CA GLU A 45 -26.22 -9.74 20.97
C GLU A 45 -24.88 -10.00 21.65
N LYS A 46 -24.51 -9.18 22.65
CA LYS A 46 -23.29 -9.40 23.44
C LYS A 46 -23.30 -10.73 24.16
N ALA A 47 -24.42 -11.09 24.80
CA ALA A 47 -24.57 -12.37 25.49
C ALA A 47 -24.52 -13.56 24.52
N TYR A 48 -25.14 -13.42 23.35
CA TYR A 48 -25.14 -14.48 22.34
C TYR A 48 -23.76 -14.70 21.69
N PHE A 49 -22.99 -13.64 21.50
CA PHE A 49 -21.68 -13.68 20.83
C PHE A 49 -20.48 -13.54 21.78
N GLU A 50 -20.64 -13.80 23.07
CA GLU A 50 -19.63 -13.54 24.11
C GLU A 50 -18.24 -14.08 23.73
N GLU A 51 -18.12 -15.39 23.44
CA GLU A 51 -16.84 -16.02 23.07
C GLU A 51 -16.22 -15.38 21.81
N PHE A 52 -17.04 -15.00 20.84
CA PHE A 52 -16.56 -14.36 19.62
C PHE A 52 -16.07 -12.94 19.90
N LEU A 53 -16.76 -12.17 20.75
CA LEU A 53 -16.37 -10.82 21.12
C LEU A 53 -15.13 -10.80 22.02
N GLU A 54 -14.92 -11.84 22.85
CA GLU A 54 -13.68 -11.99 23.62
C GLU A 54 -12.45 -12.20 22.72
N PHE A 55 -12.62 -12.95 21.63
CA PHE A 55 -11.60 -13.16 20.61
C PHE A 55 -11.45 -11.95 19.68
N TYR A 56 -12.56 -11.38 19.22
CA TYR A 56 -12.64 -10.33 18.21
C TYR A 56 -12.60 -8.93 18.85
N LYS A 57 -11.52 -8.65 19.57
CA LYS A 57 -11.32 -7.38 20.28
C LYS A 57 -10.12 -6.58 19.74
N PRO A 58 -10.09 -5.26 19.97
CA PRO A 58 -8.93 -4.43 19.67
C PRO A 58 -7.67 -4.94 20.37
N PHE A 59 -6.54 -4.91 19.67
CA PHE A 59 -5.23 -5.24 20.21
C PHE A 59 -4.16 -4.31 19.64
N GLN A 60 -3.00 -4.27 20.29
CA GLN A 60 -1.88 -3.43 19.85
C GLN A 60 -0.99 -4.17 18.86
N ILE A 61 -0.58 -3.47 17.80
CA ILE A 61 0.39 -3.97 16.84
C ILE A 61 1.39 -2.88 16.48
N ALA A 62 2.63 -3.29 16.17
CA ALA A 62 3.59 -2.42 15.51
C ALA A 62 3.21 -2.31 14.04
N ALA A 63 2.82 -1.11 13.62
CA ALA A 63 2.49 -0.77 12.24
C ALA A 63 3.55 0.16 11.64
N TYR A 64 3.66 0.15 10.32
CA TYR A 64 4.48 1.12 9.61
C TYR A 64 3.94 2.55 9.80
N ASP A 65 4.89 3.49 9.84
CA ASP A 65 4.61 4.92 9.76
C ASP A 65 4.02 5.25 8.37
N GLU A 66 3.09 6.19 8.29
CA GLU A 66 2.46 6.60 7.03
C GLU A 66 3.48 7.04 5.98
N ARG A 67 4.59 7.66 6.40
CA ARG A 67 5.69 8.04 5.51
C ARG A 67 6.39 6.82 4.93
N GLU A 68 6.57 5.77 5.74
CA GLU A 68 7.13 4.49 5.30
C GLU A 68 6.21 3.82 4.27
N ILE A 69 4.89 3.80 4.54
CA ILE A 69 3.87 3.25 3.64
C ILE A 69 3.89 4.03 2.32
N LEU A 70 3.88 5.36 2.37
CA LEU A 70 3.93 6.22 1.18
C LEU A 70 5.16 5.86 0.33
N CYS A 71 6.34 5.84 0.94
CA CYS A 71 7.58 5.60 0.19
C CYS A 71 7.59 4.20 -0.46
N GLU A 72 7.10 3.18 0.24
CA GLU A 72 6.98 1.82 -0.32
C GLU A 72 5.96 1.73 -1.44
N LYS A 73 4.84 2.46 -1.38
CA LYS A 73 3.84 2.52 -2.44
C LYS A 73 4.42 3.15 -3.71
N VAL A 74 5.12 4.27 -3.59
CA VAL A 74 5.79 4.91 -4.74
C VAL A 74 6.86 4.00 -5.34
N ARG A 75 7.71 3.41 -4.48
CA ARG A 75 8.71 2.42 -4.92
C ARG A 75 8.05 1.26 -5.67
N ALA A 76 6.95 0.73 -5.15
CA ALA A 76 6.22 -0.37 -5.75
C ALA A 76 5.64 -0.02 -7.13
N ILE A 77 5.06 1.16 -7.29
CA ILE A 77 4.53 1.65 -8.57
C ILE A 77 5.64 1.73 -9.63
N LEU A 78 6.81 2.24 -9.26
CA LEU A 78 7.91 2.44 -10.20
C LEU A 78 8.69 1.15 -10.51
N THR A 79 8.78 0.20 -9.58
CA THR A 79 9.69 -0.95 -9.71
C THR A 79 9.00 -2.31 -9.88
N ARG A 80 7.67 -2.41 -9.78
CA ARG A 80 6.95 -3.66 -10.08
C ARG A 80 6.61 -3.76 -11.57
N ARG A 81 6.49 -5.00 -12.05
CA ARG A 81 6.15 -5.31 -13.45
C ARG A 81 4.78 -4.77 -13.90
N ALA A 82 3.83 -4.70 -12.97
CA ALA A 82 2.48 -4.23 -13.21
C ALA A 82 2.12 -3.21 -12.13
N GLN A 83 1.60 -2.07 -12.57
CA GLN A 83 1.04 -1.04 -11.71
C GLN A 83 -0.38 -1.46 -11.31
N LYS A 84 -0.77 -1.17 -10.07
CA LYS A 84 -2.09 -1.49 -9.52
C LYS A 84 -2.76 -0.20 -9.13
N LEU A 85 -4.02 0.00 -9.54
CA LEU A 85 -4.78 1.22 -9.23
C LEU A 85 -4.88 1.46 -7.73
N ARG A 86 -4.99 0.38 -6.95
CA ARG A 86 -5.02 0.41 -5.48
C ARG A 86 -3.81 1.09 -4.85
N ASP A 87 -2.61 0.90 -5.42
CA ASP A 87 -1.42 1.56 -4.89
C ASP A 87 -1.51 3.10 -5.07
N PHE A 88 -2.16 3.57 -6.15
CA PHE A 88 -2.46 5.00 -6.32
C PHE A 88 -3.58 5.49 -5.41
N TYR A 89 -4.61 4.68 -5.20
CA TYR A 89 -5.70 5.02 -4.28
C TYR A 89 -5.20 5.17 -2.84
N ASP A 90 -4.33 4.27 -2.39
CA ASP A 90 -3.70 4.38 -1.07
C ASP A 90 -2.91 5.69 -0.94
N LEU A 91 -2.17 6.09 -1.99
CA LEU A 91 -1.44 7.36 -2.02
C LEU A 91 -2.37 8.58 -2.03
N PHE A 92 -3.51 8.50 -2.70
CA PHE A 92 -4.54 9.54 -2.66
C PHE A 92 -5.10 9.72 -1.24
N ILE A 93 -5.42 8.62 -0.55
CA ILE A 93 -5.88 8.66 0.85
C ILE A 93 -4.80 9.23 1.76
N LEU A 94 -3.55 8.82 1.61
CA LEU A 94 -2.41 9.38 2.37
C LEU A 94 -2.25 10.88 2.14
N GLN A 95 -2.38 11.35 0.89
CA GLN A 95 -2.35 12.77 0.56
C GLN A 95 -3.51 13.53 1.24
N LYS A 96 -4.71 12.95 1.31
CA LYS A 96 -5.83 13.55 2.05
C LYS A 96 -5.58 13.65 3.55
N HIS A 97 -4.74 12.77 4.09
CA HIS A 97 -4.28 12.81 5.48
C HIS A 97 -3.01 13.66 5.68
N GLY A 98 -2.57 14.41 4.67
CA GLY A 98 -1.46 15.37 4.77
C GLY A 98 -0.08 14.78 4.49
N PHE A 99 0.01 13.57 3.93
CA PHE A 99 1.28 12.96 3.53
C PHE A 99 1.49 13.12 2.03
N HIS A 100 2.45 13.96 1.64
CA HIS A 100 2.74 14.22 0.22
C HIS A 100 4.05 13.56 -0.21
N ALA A 101 4.05 12.92 -1.37
CA ALA A 101 5.25 12.28 -1.93
C ALA A 101 6.39 13.27 -2.19
N LYS A 102 6.06 14.53 -2.50
CA LYS A 102 7.04 15.60 -2.72
C LYS A 102 7.88 15.88 -1.48
N ASP A 103 7.30 15.74 -0.29
CA ASP A 103 7.98 16.01 0.99
C ASP A 103 8.94 14.89 1.39
N LEU A 104 8.83 13.71 0.75
CA LEU A 104 9.59 12.49 1.06
C LEU A 104 10.42 12.01 -0.14
N GLU A 105 10.75 12.93 -1.05
CA GLU A 105 11.39 12.58 -2.32
C GLU A 105 12.72 11.84 -2.13
N ASN A 106 13.54 12.27 -1.17
CA ASN A 106 14.85 11.67 -0.91
C ASN A 106 14.71 10.23 -0.39
N GLU A 107 13.79 10.01 0.54
CA GLU A 107 13.50 8.71 1.13
C GLU A 107 12.90 7.74 0.12
N ILE A 108 12.04 8.24 -0.76
CA ILE A 108 11.53 7.48 -1.91
C ILE A 108 12.68 7.05 -2.82
N ILE A 109 13.56 7.98 -3.22
CA ILE A 109 14.71 7.69 -4.09
C ILE A 109 15.64 6.68 -3.44
N GLU A 110 15.93 6.82 -2.14
CA GLU A 110 16.77 5.85 -1.42
C GLU A 110 16.17 4.44 -1.51
N LYS A 111 14.87 4.30 -1.28
CA LYS A 111 14.17 3.00 -1.30
C LYS A 111 14.10 2.41 -2.72
N ILE A 112 13.94 3.25 -3.74
CA ILE A 112 14.05 2.82 -5.14
C ILE A 112 15.45 2.29 -5.41
N LYS A 113 16.50 3.09 -5.14
CA LYS A 113 17.90 2.72 -5.39
C LYS A 113 18.29 1.43 -4.66
N ALA A 114 17.84 1.24 -3.42
CA ALA A 114 18.05 -0.01 -2.68
C ALA A 114 17.46 -1.22 -3.42
N SER A 115 16.30 -1.07 -4.05
CA SER A 115 15.68 -2.14 -4.85
C SER A 115 16.37 -2.38 -6.18
N LEU A 116 17.00 -1.37 -6.78
CA LEU A 116 17.72 -1.47 -8.05
C LEU A 116 18.95 -2.37 -7.98
N TYR A 117 19.35 -2.86 -6.81
CA TYR A 117 20.34 -3.93 -6.69
C TYR A 117 19.98 -5.15 -7.56
N TYR A 118 18.69 -5.51 -7.64
CA TYR A 118 18.25 -6.65 -8.45
C TYR A 118 17.82 -6.23 -9.85
N LYS A 119 18.35 -6.94 -10.87
CA LYS A 119 18.08 -6.68 -12.29
C LYS A 119 16.59 -6.53 -12.62
N LYS A 120 15.75 -7.41 -12.09
CA LYS A 120 14.29 -7.38 -12.34
C LYS A 120 13.61 -6.05 -11.96
N TYR A 121 14.13 -5.33 -10.97
CA TYR A 121 13.58 -4.03 -10.55
C TYR A 121 14.10 -2.91 -11.44
N ARG A 122 15.34 -3.01 -11.95
CA ARG A 122 15.87 -2.10 -12.98
C ARG A 122 15.10 -2.21 -14.29
N ASP A 123 14.91 -3.44 -14.78
CA ASP A 123 14.16 -3.70 -16.01
C ASP A 123 12.71 -3.18 -15.90
N ALA A 124 12.10 -3.34 -14.72
CA ALA A 124 10.77 -2.81 -14.45
C ALA A 124 10.74 -1.28 -14.35
N LEU A 125 11.75 -0.65 -13.73
CA LEU A 125 11.85 0.80 -13.64
C LEU A 125 11.94 1.44 -15.02
N GLU A 126 12.81 0.94 -15.89
CA GLU A 126 12.97 1.46 -17.25
C GLU A 126 11.68 1.32 -18.06
N LYS A 127 11.05 0.14 -18.01
CA LYS A 127 9.75 -0.07 -18.66
C LYS A 127 8.67 0.88 -18.12
N ASN A 128 8.64 1.09 -16.80
CA ASN A 128 7.63 1.94 -16.19
C ASN A 128 7.89 3.43 -16.46
N LYS A 129 9.16 3.87 -16.57
CA LYS A 129 9.52 5.23 -17.01
C LYS A 129 8.89 5.53 -18.38
N GLU A 130 9.08 4.63 -19.34
CA GLU A 130 8.50 4.73 -20.68
C GLU A 130 6.96 4.61 -20.66
N GLY A 131 6.43 3.71 -19.81
CA GLY A 131 5.01 3.39 -19.71
C GLY A 131 4.16 4.32 -18.84
N LEU A 132 4.71 5.40 -18.27
CA LEU A 132 3.94 6.34 -17.45
C LEU A 132 2.83 7.06 -18.27
N GLU A 133 2.93 7.11 -19.60
CA GLU A 133 1.82 7.58 -20.46
C GLU A 133 0.74 6.52 -20.65
N ALA A 134 1.14 5.27 -20.85
CA ALA A 134 0.25 4.11 -20.94
C ALA A 134 -0.41 3.75 -19.60
N SER A 135 0.08 4.31 -18.48
CA SER A 135 -0.51 4.09 -17.16
C SER A 135 -1.93 4.64 -17.06
N ARG A 136 -2.32 5.64 -17.86
CA ARG A 136 -3.73 6.07 -17.97
C ARG A 136 -4.68 4.94 -18.36
N GLU A 137 -4.28 4.07 -19.28
CA GLU A 137 -5.10 2.91 -19.69
C GLU A 137 -5.26 1.89 -18.54
N ILE A 138 -4.22 1.71 -17.72
CA ILE A 138 -4.27 0.86 -16.52
C ILE A 138 -5.17 1.50 -15.44
N LEU A 139 -5.20 2.83 -15.36
CA LEU A 139 -6.04 3.58 -14.42
C LEU A 139 -7.53 3.60 -14.82
N GLU A 140 -7.82 3.38 -16.11
CA GLU A 140 -9.17 3.23 -16.65
C GLU A 140 -9.62 1.76 -16.76
N ASP A 141 -8.75 0.79 -16.43
CA ASP A 141 -9.09 -0.63 -16.45
C ASP A 141 -10.34 -0.92 -15.60
N PRO A 142 -11.45 -1.40 -16.22
CA PRO A 142 -12.67 -1.70 -15.49
C PRO A 142 -12.48 -2.75 -14.39
N PHE A 143 -11.55 -3.69 -14.59
CA PHE A 143 -11.26 -4.71 -13.59
C PHE A 143 -10.63 -4.09 -12.34
N GLU A 144 -9.56 -3.31 -12.46
CA GLU A 144 -8.94 -2.62 -11.33
C GLU A 144 -9.89 -1.64 -10.62
N ARG A 145 -10.76 -0.93 -11.36
CA ARG A 145 -11.78 -0.05 -10.76
C ARG A 145 -12.83 -0.83 -9.96
N ASN A 146 -13.24 -2.00 -10.43
CA ASN A 146 -14.19 -2.86 -9.73
C ASN A 146 -13.60 -3.53 -8.47
N LEU A 147 -12.26 -3.54 -8.32
CA LEU A 147 -11.62 -4.02 -7.08
C LEU A 147 -11.72 -3.01 -5.93
N LEU A 148 -12.10 -1.76 -6.19
CA LEU A 148 -12.33 -0.76 -5.15
C LEU A 148 -13.73 -0.96 -4.57
N VAL A 149 -13.79 -1.13 -3.24
CA VAL A 149 -15.06 -1.33 -2.51
C VAL A 149 -15.99 -0.12 -2.66
N GLU A 150 -15.39 1.08 -2.70
CA GLU A 150 -16.10 2.34 -2.90
C GLU A 150 -15.63 2.99 -4.20
N LYS A 151 -16.55 3.65 -4.91
CA LYS A 151 -16.19 4.44 -6.08
C LYS A 151 -15.31 5.62 -5.65
N PRO A 152 -14.14 5.83 -6.28
CA PRO A 152 -13.30 6.96 -5.97
C PRO A 152 -14.05 8.28 -6.11
N GLN A 153 -13.69 9.24 -5.27
CA GLN A 153 -14.19 10.61 -5.36
C GLN A 153 -13.66 11.27 -6.64
N LYS A 154 -14.36 12.29 -7.15
CA LYS A 154 -13.97 13.03 -8.38
C LYS A 154 -12.55 13.58 -8.33
N GLU A 155 -12.07 13.93 -7.14
CA GLU A 155 -10.71 14.43 -6.92
C GLU A 155 -9.62 13.36 -7.20
N PHE A 156 -9.97 12.07 -7.17
CA PHE A 156 -9.01 11.00 -7.41
C PHE A 156 -8.45 11.05 -8.83
N ASP A 157 -9.28 11.28 -9.84
CA ASP A 157 -8.81 11.36 -11.23
C ASP A 157 -7.86 12.57 -11.40
N SER A 158 -8.17 13.72 -10.78
CA SER A 158 -7.27 14.89 -10.79
C SER A 158 -5.96 14.64 -10.03
N PHE A 159 -6.00 13.86 -8.95
CA PHE A 159 -4.82 13.44 -8.22
C PHE A 159 -3.93 12.56 -9.10
N LEU A 160 -4.51 11.57 -9.80
CA LEU A 160 -3.77 10.66 -10.66
C LEU A 160 -2.96 11.41 -11.71
N GLU A 161 -3.58 12.37 -12.39
CA GLU A 161 -2.90 13.19 -13.41
C GLU A 161 -1.71 13.97 -12.84
N ALA A 162 -1.92 14.65 -11.70
CA ALA A 162 -0.85 15.39 -11.04
C ALA A 162 0.25 14.47 -10.47
N PHE A 163 -0.13 13.26 -10.07
CA PHE A 163 0.78 12.31 -9.43
C PHE A 163 1.70 11.62 -10.44
N ILE A 164 1.24 11.38 -11.68
CA ILE A 164 2.09 10.87 -12.78
C ILE A 164 3.30 11.77 -13.01
N GLU A 165 3.11 13.10 -13.00
CA GLU A 165 4.21 14.05 -13.12
C GLU A 165 5.18 14.00 -11.93
N THR A 166 4.68 13.70 -10.73
CA THR A 166 5.53 13.50 -9.55
C THR A 166 6.36 12.21 -9.69
N LEU A 167 5.74 11.13 -10.18
CA LEU A 167 6.42 9.86 -10.45
C LEU A 167 7.52 10.00 -11.50
N ARG A 168 7.28 10.74 -12.58
CA ARG A 168 8.29 11.02 -13.62
C ARG A 168 9.54 11.67 -13.03
N LYS A 169 9.37 12.76 -12.28
CA LYS A 169 10.47 13.48 -11.64
C LYS A 169 11.29 12.60 -10.70
N ILE A 170 10.62 11.74 -9.93
CA ILE A 170 11.29 10.78 -9.03
C ILE A 170 12.04 9.73 -9.84
N ALA A 171 11.43 9.20 -10.89
CA ALA A 171 12.03 8.17 -11.73
C ALA A 171 13.28 8.69 -12.46
N ASP A 172 13.28 9.93 -12.96
CA ASP A 172 14.43 10.55 -13.63
C ASP A 172 15.66 10.73 -12.71
N LYS A 173 15.45 10.76 -11.39
CA LYS A 173 16.51 10.86 -10.38
C LYS A 173 17.05 9.49 -9.91
N CYS A 174 16.49 8.40 -10.42
CA CYS A 174 16.81 7.01 -10.06
C CYS A 174 17.52 6.28 -11.20
#